data_AF-A0AAV4GMM4-F1
#
_entry.id   AF-A0AAV4GMM4-F1
#
_cell.length_a   1.000
_cell.length_b   1.000
_cell.length_c   1.000
_cell.angle_alpha   90.00
_cell.angle_beta   90.00
_cell.angle_gamma   90.00
#
_symmetry.space_group_name_H-M   'P 1'
#
loop_
_entity.id
_entity.type
_entity.pdbx_description
1 polymer ?
#
loop_
_entity_poly.entity_id
_entity_poly.type
_entity_poly.pdbx_seq_one_letter_code
_entity_poly.pdbx_strand_id
1 'polypeptide(L)'
;MTPPADVFQGMEKDQYFSKLDLSKGYWQIPVHKEDIPKTAFVTMDCHYEFLRMPFGMMNSRATLTRAMKKLLCGMNNVVDYIDDLLVHTETWEAHVET
;
A
#
# COMPACT_ATOMS: atom_id res chain seq x y z
N MET A 1 -1.38 -5.44 -11.43
CA MET A 1 -2.10 -4.31 -10.81
C MET A 1 -3.57 -4.61 -11.01
N THR A 2 -4.36 -4.62 -9.95
CA THR A 2 -5.82 -4.86 -10.06
C THR A 2 -6.43 -3.68 -10.83
N PRO A 3 -7.12 -3.91 -11.95
CA PRO A 3 -7.85 -2.84 -12.64
C PRO A 3 -8.89 -2.19 -11.71
N PRO A 4 -9.16 -0.89 -11.83
CA PRO A 4 -10.13 -0.21 -10.95
C PRO A 4 -11.53 -0.85 -10.96
N ALA A 5 -11.94 -1.41 -12.11
CA ALA A 5 -13.23 -2.07 -12.27
C ALA A 5 -13.35 -3.38 -11.47
N ASP A 6 -12.22 -4.04 -11.19
CA ASP A 6 -12.20 -5.36 -10.58
C ASP A 6 -12.08 -5.29 -9.04
N VAL A 7 -11.85 -4.09 -8.48
CA VAL A 7 -11.64 -3.88 -7.04
C VAL A 7 -12.88 -4.29 -6.23
N PHE A 8 -14.07 -4.04 -6.77
CA PHE A 8 -15.34 -4.29 -6.08
C PHE A 8 -15.99 -5.63 -6.44
N GLN A 9 -15.31 -6.47 -7.22
CA GLN A 9 -15.86 -7.74 -7.66
C GLN A 9 -16.01 -8.70 -6.48
N GLY A 10 -17.21 -9.29 -6.31
CA GLY A 10 -17.48 -10.23 -5.22
C GLY A 10 -17.91 -9.57 -3.90
N MET A 11 -18.11 -8.25 -3.89
CA MET A 11 -18.59 -7.50 -2.72
C MET A 11 -20.08 -7.13 -2.83
N GLU A 12 -20.87 -7.82 -3.66
CA GLU A 12 -22.24 -7.40 -3.99
C GLU A 12 -23.20 -7.47 -2.79
N LYS A 13 -22.85 -8.24 -1.76
CA LYS A 13 -23.65 -8.44 -0.55
C LYS A 13 -23.16 -7.63 0.65
N ASP A 14 -21.97 -7.05 0.56
CA ASP A 14 -21.38 -6.31 1.66
C ASP A 14 -22.13 -5.00 1.89
N GLN A 15 -22.35 -4.67 3.15
CA GLN A 15 -23.10 -3.47 3.55
C GLN A 15 -22.23 -2.45 4.27
N TYR A 16 -21.10 -2.89 4.81
CA TYR A 16 -20.20 -2.07 5.59
C TYR A 16 -18.85 -2.00 4.92
N PHE A 17 -18.36 -0.78 4.74
CA PHE A 17 -17.09 -0.50 4.10
C PHE A 17 -16.30 0.47 4.95
N SER A 18 -14.99 0.23 5.07
CA SER A 18 -14.06 1.18 5.65
C SER A 18 -12.85 1.32 4.76
N LYS A 19 -12.54 2.57 4.43
CA LYS A 19 -11.37 2.92 3.65
C LYS A 19 -10.28 3.39 4.61
N LEU A 20 -9.12 2.76 4.53
CA LEU A 20 -7.93 3.17 5.27
C LEU A 20 -6.89 3.69 4.28
N ASP A 21 -6.37 4.87 4.54
CA ASP A 21 -5.25 5.45 3.80
C ASP A 21 -3.93 5.07 4.48
N LEU A 22 -3.00 4.50 3.73
CA LEU A 22 -1.65 4.23 4.22
C LEU A 22 -0.84 5.53 4.21
N SER A 23 -0.99 6.31 5.29
CA SER A 23 -0.25 7.55 5.47
C SER A 23 1.26 7.34 5.28
N LYS A 24 1.82 8.06 4.30
CA LYS A 24 3.23 7.96 3.88
C LYS A 24 3.66 6.51 3.55
N GLY A 25 2.77 5.70 2.97
CA GLY A 25 2.96 4.27 2.74
C GLY A 25 4.31 3.90 2.10
N TYR A 26 4.74 4.64 1.06
CA TYR A 26 6.05 4.39 0.44
C TYR A 26 7.21 4.58 1.42
N TRP A 27 7.16 5.58 2.29
CA TRP A 27 8.24 5.89 3.25
C TRP A 27 8.32 4.86 4.38
N GLN A 28 7.35 3.96 4.50
CA GLN A 28 7.42 2.83 5.43
C GLN A 28 8.33 1.71 4.89
N ILE A 29 8.52 1.62 3.56
CA ILE A 29 9.33 0.57 2.94
C ILE A 29 10.82 0.95 2.94
N PRO A 30 11.71 0.12 3.53
CA PRO A 30 13.15 0.37 3.48
C PRO A 30 13.73 0.13 2.07
N VAL A 31 14.70 0.97 1.69
CA VAL A 31 15.52 0.72 0.49
C VAL A 31 16.58 -0.33 0.85
N HIS A 32 16.85 -1.26 -0.06
CA HIS A 32 17.90 -2.24 0.13
C HIS A 32 19.26 -1.54 0.29
N LYS A 33 20.11 -1.98 1.23
CA LYS A 33 21.34 -1.25 1.60
C LYS A 33 22.26 -0.95 0.42
N GLU A 34 22.36 -1.88 -0.52
CA GLU A 34 23.18 -1.76 -1.73
C GLU A 34 22.60 -0.79 -2.77
N ASP A 35 21.30 -0.47 -2.67
CA ASP A 35 20.59 0.42 -3.58
C ASP A 35 20.47 1.85 -3.04
N ILE A 36 20.78 2.11 -1.75
CA ILE A 36 20.70 3.44 -1.13
C ILE A 36 21.49 4.49 -1.93
N PRO A 37 22.74 4.25 -2.38
CA PRO A 37 23.50 5.25 -3.14
C PRO A 37 22.86 5.61 -4.49
N LYS A 38 22.01 4.73 -5.06
CA LYS A 38 21.28 4.99 -6.33
C LYS A 38 20.13 5.97 -6.14
N THR A 39 19.76 6.25 -4.89
CA THR A 39 18.69 7.18 -4.52
C THR A 39 19.21 8.58 -4.18
N ALA A 40 20.50 8.84 -4.43
CA ALA A 40 21.12 10.11 -4.12
C ALA A 40 20.44 11.28 -4.85
N PHE A 41 20.24 12.39 -4.14
CA PHE A 41 19.77 13.65 -4.69
C PHE A 41 20.61 14.81 -4.18
N VAL A 42 20.61 15.90 -4.94
CA VAL A 42 21.46 17.07 -4.70
C VAL A 42 20.58 18.24 -4.28
N THR A 43 20.95 18.91 -3.19
CA THR A 43 20.44 20.25 -2.83
C THR A 43 21.49 21.31 -3.15
N MET A 44 21.19 22.60 -2.96
CA MET A 44 22.15 23.67 -3.23
C MET A 44 23.49 23.49 -2.48
N ASP A 45 23.43 22.90 -1.28
CA ASP A 45 24.58 22.86 -0.36
C ASP A 45 25.11 21.44 -0.09
N CYS A 46 24.33 20.38 -0.36
CA CYS A 46 24.64 19.02 0.08
C CYS A 46 24.12 17.91 -0.85
N HIS A 47 24.64 16.71 -0.65
CA HIS A 47 24.12 15.46 -1.20
C HIS A 47 23.42 14.64 -0.11
N TYR A 48 22.28 14.05 -0.44
CA TYR A 48 21.51 13.19 0.46
C TYR A 48 21.07 11.92 -0.26
N GLU A 49 20.82 10.87 0.51
CA GLU A 49 20.35 9.58 0.02
C GLU A 49 19.07 9.19 0.77
N PHE A 50 18.18 8.45 0.11
CA PHE A 50 16.97 7.95 0.74
C PHE A 50 17.20 6.58 1.40
N LEU A 51 16.93 6.50 2.70
CA LEU A 51 16.93 5.23 3.44
C LEU A 51 15.60 4.46 3.31
N ARG A 52 14.54 5.16 2.89
CA ARG A 52 13.18 4.65 2.70
C ARG A 52 12.71 5.01 1.29
N MET A 53 11.80 4.24 0.73
CA MET A 53 11.39 4.38 -0.66
C MET A 53 10.78 5.77 -0.92
N PRO A 54 11.43 6.64 -1.73
CA PRO A 54 10.92 7.96 -2.06
C PRO A 54 9.77 7.87 -3.07
N PHE A 55 9.07 8.99 -3.20
CA PHE A 55 8.13 9.18 -4.30
C PHE A 55 8.89 9.28 -5.63
N GLY A 56 8.23 8.87 -6.71
CA GLY A 56 8.76 9.00 -8.07
C GLY A 56 9.64 7.84 -8.55
N MET A 57 9.94 6.82 -7.73
CA MET A 57 10.55 5.61 -8.29
C MET A 57 9.54 4.86 -9.14
N MET A 58 9.99 4.37 -10.30
CA MET A 58 9.18 3.61 -11.25
C MET A 58 8.48 2.39 -10.61
N ASN A 59 9.14 1.76 -9.65
CA ASN A 59 8.68 0.52 -9.01
C ASN A 59 8.04 0.72 -7.62
N SER A 60 7.81 1.96 -7.16
CA SER A 60 7.30 2.20 -5.79
C SER A 60 5.96 1.53 -5.55
N ARG A 61 5.01 1.72 -6.48
CA ARG A 61 3.66 1.13 -6.41
C ARG A 61 3.70 -0.39 -6.34
N ALA A 62 4.41 -1.03 -7.27
CA ALA A 62 4.51 -2.48 -7.33
C ALA A 62 5.15 -3.08 -6.07
N THR A 63 6.09 -2.36 -5.46
CA THR A 63 6.74 -2.78 -4.21
C THR A 63 5.78 -2.67 -3.03
N LEU A 64 5.03 -1.57 -2.90
CA LEU A 64 4.05 -1.39 -1.83
C LEU A 64 2.92 -2.43 -1.93
N THR A 65 2.31 -2.60 -3.12
CA THR A 65 1.28 -3.62 -3.37
C THR A 65 1.79 -5.03 -3.00
N ARG A 66 3.03 -5.38 -3.37
CA ARG A 66 3.60 -6.68 -3.01
C ARG A 66 3.80 -6.84 -1.50
N ALA A 67 4.15 -5.77 -0.80
CA ALA A 67 4.25 -5.79 0.66
C ALA A 67 2.87 -5.96 1.31
N MET A 68 1.86 -5.22 0.86
CA MET A 68 0.48 -5.33 1.37
C MET A 68 -0.11 -6.71 1.13
N LYS A 69 0.05 -7.28 -0.07
CA LYS A 69 -0.40 -8.66 -0.36
C LYS A 69 0.19 -9.72 0.58
N LYS A 70 1.43 -9.52 1.03
CA LYS A 70 2.05 -10.41 2.01
C LYS A 70 1.51 -10.18 3.41
N LEU A 71 1.31 -8.92 3.79
CA LEU A 71 0.82 -8.53 5.10
C LEU A 71 -0.63 -8.97 5.34
N LEU A 72 -1.47 -8.79 4.32
CA LEU A 72 -2.91 -9.09 4.36
C LEU A 72 -3.23 -10.54 3.94
N CYS A 73 -2.20 -11.38 3.78
CA CYS A 73 -2.40 -12.76 3.38
C CYS A 73 -3.24 -13.49 4.44
N GLY A 74 -4.42 -13.99 4.03
CA GLY A 74 -5.38 -14.65 4.92
C GLY A 74 -6.55 -13.77 5.36
N MET A 75 -6.52 -12.46 5.08
CA MET A 75 -7.67 -11.57 5.28
C MET A 75 -8.50 -11.54 3.98
N ASN A 76 -9.64 -12.23 3.98
CA ASN A 76 -10.50 -12.33 2.79
C ASN A 76 -11.39 -11.10 2.58
N ASN A 77 -11.54 -10.28 3.61
CA ASN A 77 -12.43 -9.12 3.66
C ASN A 77 -11.68 -7.78 3.58
N VAL A 78 -10.42 -7.82 3.13
CA VAL A 78 -9.57 -6.64 2.93
C VAL A 78 -8.97 -6.69 1.54
N VAL A 79 -9.18 -5.62 0.77
CA VAL A 79 -8.63 -5.46 -0.58
C VAL A 79 -7.67 -4.28 -0.62
N ASP A 80 -6.48 -4.51 -1.15
CA ASP A 80 -5.49 -3.46 -1.38
C ASP A 80 -5.66 -2.79 -2.76
N TYR A 81 -5.65 -1.46 -2.78
CA TYR A 81 -5.62 -0.66 -4.00
C TYR A 81 -4.59 0.46 -3.90
N ILE A 82 -3.38 0.20 -4.40
CA ILE A 82 -2.23 1.14 -4.37
C ILE A 82 -1.89 1.56 -2.94
N ASP A 83 -2.34 2.72 -2.50
CA ASP A 83 -2.07 3.33 -1.19
C ASP A 83 -3.29 3.22 -0.25
N ASP A 84 -4.41 2.70 -0.74
CA ASP A 84 -5.66 2.52 -0.01
C ASP A 84 -5.89 1.04 0.34
N LEU A 85 -6.42 0.79 1.54
CA LEU A 85 -7.00 -0.49 1.93
C LEU A 85 -8.51 -0.34 2.08
N LEU A 86 -9.25 -1.27 1.51
CA LEU A 86 -10.70 -1.34 1.62
C LEU A 86 -11.08 -2.57 2.45
N VAL A 87 -11.68 -2.34 3.61
CA VAL A 87 -12.33 -3.39 4.41
C VAL A 87 -13.80 -3.44 4.03
N HIS A 88 -14.34 -4.64 3.84
CA HIS A 88 -15.73 -4.85 3.43
C HIS A 88 -16.36 -6.05 4.15
N THR A 89 -17.60 -5.92 4.64
CA THR A 89 -18.32 -7.04 5.28
C THR A 89 -19.84 -6.91 5.15
N GLU A 90 -20.55 -8.03 5.22
CA GLU A 90 -22.02 -8.09 5.18
C GLU A 90 -22.69 -7.56 6.48
N THR A 91 -22.11 -7.79 7.65
CA THR A 91 -22.69 -7.39 8.96
C THR A 91 -21.77 -6.44 9.73
N TRP A 92 -22.37 -5.59 10.58
CA TRP A 92 -21.61 -4.62 11.38
C TRP A 92 -20.72 -5.32 12.41
N GLU A 93 -21.19 -6.41 13.00
CA GLU A 93 -20.47 -7.17 14.02
C GLU A 93 -19.16 -7.73 13.45
N ALA A 94 -19.21 -8.32 12.24
CA ALA A 94 -18.00 -8.81 11.56
C ALA A 94 -17.06 -7.66 11.17
N HIS A 95 -17.60 -6.50 10.79
CA HIS A 95 -16.82 -5.31 10.44
C HIS A 95 -15.96 -4.81 11.60
N VAL A 96 -16.49 -4.86 12.82
CA VAL A 96 -15.81 -4.38 14.03
C VAL A 96 -14.77 -5.38 14.55
N GLU A 97 -14.94 -6.67 14.28
CA GLU A 97 -13.98 -7.73 14.66
C GLU A 97 -12.80 -7.89 13.68
N THR A 98 -12.88 -7.25 12.51
CA THR A 98 -11.83 -7.28 11.48
C THR A 98 -10.59 -6.49 11.89
#